data_AF-A0A355U4V2-F1
#
_entry.id   AF-A0A355U4V2-F1
#
_cell.length_a   1.000
_cell.length_b   1.000
_cell.length_c   1.000
_cell.angle_alpha   90.00
_cell.angle_beta   90.00
_cell.angle_gamma   90.00
#
_symmetry.space_group_name_H-M   'P 1'
#
loop_
_entity.id
_entity.type
_entity.pdbx_description
1 polymer ?
#
loop_
_entity_poly.entity_id
_entity_poly.type
_entity_poly.pdbx_seq_one_letter_code
_entity_poly.pdbx_strand_id
1 'polypeptide(L)'
;MDWNPKQRNDGISIQVCLNGYSFKVSEGTSLVESGWRGADTVFTASELQHRYPRVDVSLLTPKVALIPSSFFDESCMRQILSNTVILGKEDEVRHVPLPEYSAELVYSLTIGEMLSKTISQSVLDKDGKPSEVLPEMYYILKDLGRLDEYNRIVASYASGYLHLGISQSGNLLLANVFRASDFTTAEYFLFMAVRNLQMNPEVSSVYFRTPLSEEEKMSLYRYFKSVERL
;
A
#
# COMPACT_ATOMS: atom_id res chain seq x y z
N MET A 1 -12.18 17.45 21.38
CA MET A 1 -12.74 16.73 20.22
C MET A 1 -12.33 15.30 20.40
N ASP A 2 -13.26 14.47 20.85
CA ASP A 2 -13.00 13.06 21.16
C ASP A 2 -12.89 12.28 19.85
N TRP A 3 -11.67 11.87 19.51
CA TRP A 3 -11.40 11.00 18.37
C TRP A 3 -11.83 9.56 18.72
N ASN A 4 -12.72 8.98 17.92
CA ASN A 4 -13.17 7.61 18.05
C ASN A 4 -12.59 6.78 16.89
N PRO A 5 -11.65 5.84 17.14
CA PRO A 5 -11.01 5.02 16.10
C PRO A 5 -11.95 4.07 15.34
N LYS A 6 -13.26 4.11 15.62
CA LYS A 6 -14.29 3.25 15.01
C LYS A 6 -15.16 3.91 13.95
N GLN A 7 -14.93 5.17 13.56
CA GLN A 7 -15.53 5.69 12.33
C GLN A 7 -14.78 5.10 11.12
N ARG A 8 -15.07 3.83 10.82
CA ARG A 8 -14.70 3.20 9.56
C ARG A 8 -15.56 3.84 8.49
N ASN A 9 -14.93 4.56 7.57
CA ASN A 9 -15.66 5.13 6.44
C ASN A 9 -16.10 3.98 5.53
N ASP A 10 -17.39 3.90 5.28
CA ASP A 10 -17.98 2.92 4.37
C ASP A 10 -17.27 2.98 3.01
N GLY A 11 -16.85 1.84 2.49
CA GLY A 11 -16.06 1.79 1.28
C GLY A 11 -15.41 0.45 1.00
N ILE A 12 -14.75 0.40 -0.15
CA ILE A 12 -13.92 -0.72 -0.57
C ILE A 12 -12.48 -0.25 -0.79
N SER A 13 -11.53 -1.03 -0.27
CA SER A 13 -10.10 -0.85 -0.52
C SER A 13 -9.59 -2.09 -1.23
N ILE A 14 -9.00 -1.92 -2.41
CA ILE A 14 -8.60 -3.00 -3.31
C ILE A 14 -7.10 -2.91 -3.52
N GLN A 15 -6.38 -3.98 -3.21
CA GLN A 15 -4.97 -4.13 -3.52
C GLN A 15 -4.83 -4.99 -4.78
N VAL A 16 -4.08 -4.52 -5.75
CA VAL A 16 -3.90 -5.15 -7.07
C VAL A 16 -2.42 -5.42 -7.27
N CYS A 17 -2.09 -6.64 -7.65
CA CYS A 17 -0.74 -7.04 -8.06
C CYS A 17 -0.77 -7.62 -9.48
N LEU A 18 0.35 -8.17 -9.96
CA LEU A 18 0.48 -8.62 -11.35
C LEU A 18 -0.53 -9.70 -11.75
N ASN A 19 -0.83 -10.62 -10.85
CA ASN A 19 -1.57 -11.85 -11.13
C ASN A 19 -2.84 -12.01 -10.26
N GLY A 20 -3.20 -11.00 -9.48
CA GLY A 20 -4.32 -11.10 -8.57
C GLY A 20 -4.66 -9.81 -7.87
N TYR A 21 -5.66 -9.90 -7.01
CA TYR A 21 -6.13 -8.80 -6.20
C TYR A 21 -6.65 -9.30 -4.86
N SER A 22 -6.71 -8.43 -3.89
CA SER A 22 -7.45 -8.61 -2.64
C SER A 22 -8.27 -7.38 -2.36
N PHE A 23 -9.30 -7.50 -1.54
CA PHE A 23 -10.07 -6.33 -1.12
C PHE A 23 -10.50 -6.43 0.33
N LYS A 24 -10.92 -5.27 0.84
CA LYS A 24 -11.54 -5.09 2.12
C LYS A 24 -12.73 -4.16 1.95
N VAL A 25 -13.91 -4.63 2.32
CA VAL A 25 -15.15 -3.86 2.34
C VAL A 25 -15.48 -3.52 3.79
N SER A 26 -15.69 -2.23 4.07
CA SER A 26 -16.23 -1.74 5.34
C SER A 26 -17.62 -1.18 5.09
N GLU A 27 -18.62 -1.70 5.79
CA GLU A 27 -20.01 -1.23 5.73
C GLU A 27 -20.61 -1.21 7.13
N GLY A 28 -20.71 -0.02 7.72
CA GLY A 28 -21.11 0.18 9.11
C GLY A 28 -20.19 -0.57 10.07
N THR A 29 -20.72 -1.58 10.75
CA THR A 29 -19.96 -2.45 11.66
C THR A 29 -19.40 -3.69 10.97
N SER A 30 -19.85 -3.99 9.75
CA SER A 30 -19.44 -5.17 9.00
C SER A 30 -18.11 -4.93 8.32
N LEU A 31 -17.25 -5.94 8.39
CA LEU A 31 -15.96 -5.96 7.71
C LEU A 31 -15.85 -7.28 6.96
N VAL A 32 -15.69 -7.19 5.64
CA VAL A 32 -15.46 -8.35 4.78
C VAL A 32 -14.09 -8.19 4.16
N GLU A 33 -13.24 -9.19 4.35
CA GLU A 33 -11.88 -9.23 3.81
C GLU A 33 -11.72 -10.45 2.92
N SER A 34 -11.04 -10.26 1.79
CA SER A 34 -10.63 -11.37 0.94
C SER A 34 -9.18 -11.74 1.20
N GLY A 35 -8.84 -13.02 0.98
CA GLY A 35 -7.48 -13.40 0.62
C GLY A 35 -7.12 -12.91 -0.79
N TRP A 36 -5.96 -13.32 -1.29
CA TRP A 36 -5.60 -13.12 -2.69
C TRP A 36 -6.52 -13.94 -3.60
N ARG A 37 -7.13 -13.27 -4.58
CA ARG A 37 -7.93 -13.87 -5.66
C ARG A 37 -7.18 -13.74 -6.98
N GLY A 38 -7.36 -14.72 -7.87
CA GLY A 38 -6.78 -14.70 -9.21
C GLY A 38 -7.44 -13.64 -10.10
N ALA A 39 -6.66 -13.08 -11.02
CA ALA A 39 -7.13 -12.05 -11.96
C ALA A 39 -8.34 -12.50 -12.82
N ASP A 40 -8.46 -13.79 -13.09
CA ASP A 40 -9.54 -14.43 -13.84
C ASP A 40 -10.91 -14.29 -13.17
N THR A 41 -10.93 -14.13 -11.84
CA THR A 41 -12.16 -14.02 -11.04
C THR A 41 -12.76 -12.62 -10.99
N VAL A 42 -12.07 -11.60 -11.53
CA VAL A 42 -12.42 -10.19 -11.40
C VAL A 42 -13.83 -9.88 -11.88
N PHE A 43 -14.27 -10.49 -12.99
CA PHE A 43 -15.59 -10.26 -13.58
C PHE A 43 -16.73 -10.95 -12.83
N THR A 44 -16.41 -11.96 -12.02
CA THR A 44 -17.38 -12.75 -11.24
C THR A 44 -17.48 -12.32 -9.79
N ALA A 45 -16.55 -11.48 -9.31
CA ALA A 45 -16.56 -10.98 -7.95
C ALA A 45 -17.68 -9.95 -7.78
N SER A 46 -18.73 -10.31 -7.04
CA SER A 46 -19.88 -9.44 -6.80
C SER A 46 -19.45 -8.15 -6.12
N GLU A 47 -18.45 -8.18 -5.23
CA GLU A 47 -17.94 -7.01 -4.53
C GLU A 47 -17.38 -5.95 -5.49
N LEU A 48 -16.92 -6.34 -6.68
CA LEU A 48 -16.42 -5.40 -7.68
C LEU A 48 -17.52 -4.84 -8.61
N GLN A 49 -18.77 -5.25 -8.43
CA GLN A 49 -19.93 -4.79 -9.19
C GLN A 49 -20.81 -3.82 -8.38
N HIS A 50 -20.48 -3.60 -7.10
CA HIS A 50 -21.20 -2.69 -6.23
C HIS A 50 -20.64 -1.26 -6.32
N ARG A 51 -21.47 -0.29 -5.92
CA ARG A 51 -21.05 1.11 -5.75
C ARG A 51 -20.77 1.40 -4.30
N TYR A 52 -19.64 2.04 -4.05
CA TYR A 52 -19.22 2.38 -2.70
C TYR A 52 -19.09 3.90 -2.53
N PRO A 53 -19.34 4.44 -1.32
CA PRO A 53 -19.07 5.85 -1.03
C PRO A 53 -17.60 6.22 -1.21
N ARG A 54 -16.71 5.26 -0.96
CA ARG A 54 -15.28 5.38 -1.16
C ARG A 54 -14.77 4.12 -1.82
N VAL A 55 -13.94 4.29 -2.85
CA VAL A 55 -13.25 3.21 -3.54
C VAL A 55 -11.78 3.60 -3.60
N ASP A 56 -10.92 2.79 -2.99
CA ASP A 56 -9.47 2.94 -3.08
C ASP A 56 -8.91 1.80 -3.94
N VAL A 57 -8.21 2.11 -5.03
CA VAL A 57 -7.55 1.11 -5.88
C VAL A 57 -6.05 1.29 -5.81
N SER A 58 -5.41 0.34 -5.14
CA SER A 58 -4.00 0.35 -4.82
C SER A 58 -3.22 -0.63 -5.67
N LEU A 59 -2.27 -0.16 -6.46
CA LEU A 59 -1.41 -1.00 -7.31
C LEU A 59 -0.06 -1.25 -6.65
N LEU A 60 0.31 -2.51 -6.46
CA LEU A 60 1.63 -2.94 -5.99
C LEU A 60 2.69 -2.83 -7.10
N THR A 61 3.03 -1.59 -7.45
CA THR A 61 4.14 -1.29 -8.36
C THR A 61 5.44 -1.06 -7.59
N PRO A 62 6.56 -1.71 -7.96
CA PRO A 62 7.86 -1.40 -7.38
C PRO A 62 8.47 -0.11 -7.94
N LYS A 63 7.87 0.48 -8.98
CA LYS A 63 8.39 1.67 -9.67
C LYS A 63 7.93 2.94 -8.95
N VAL A 64 8.44 3.16 -7.73
CA VAL A 64 8.09 4.34 -6.90
C VAL A 64 9.33 4.98 -6.29
N ALA A 65 9.28 6.28 -6.07
CA ALA A 65 10.27 7.04 -5.31
C ALA A 65 9.59 8.20 -4.59
N LEU A 66 9.90 8.40 -3.31
CA LEU A 66 9.45 9.56 -2.55
C LEU A 66 10.54 10.64 -2.57
N ILE A 67 10.21 11.83 -3.07
CA ILE A 67 11.16 12.91 -3.32
C ILE A 67 10.75 14.12 -2.48
N PRO A 68 11.62 14.72 -1.66
CA PRO A 68 11.26 15.94 -0.94
C PRO A 68 10.86 17.04 -1.92
N SER A 69 9.81 17.80 -1.63
CA SER A 69 9.24 18.81 -2.53
C SER A 69 10.27 19.88 -2.92
N SER A 70 11.25 20.17 -2.06
CA SER A 70 12.35 21.11 -2.36
C SER A 70 13.30 20.63 -3.46
N PHE A 71 13.29 19.34 -3.78
CA PHE A 71 14.12 18.72 -4.82
C PHE A 71 13.28 18.18 -5.99
N PHE A 72 11.96 18.37 -5.98
CA PHE A 72 11.08 17.90 -7.03
C PHE A 72 10.93 18.93 -8.16
N ASP A 73 11.10 18.45 -9.39
CA ASP A 73 10.79 19.18 -10.62
C ASP A 73 10.08 18.21 -11.55
N GLU A 74 8.85 18.54 -11.95
CA GLU A 74 8.00 17.73 -12.82
C GLU A 74 8.69 17.45 -14.17
N SER A 75 9.47 18.41 -14.68
CA SER A 75 10.22 18.24 -15.94
C SER A 75 11.28 17.14 -15.87
N CYS A 76 11.74 16.81 -14.66
CA CYS A 76 12.79 15.82 -14.40
C CYS A 76 12.27 14.52 -13.77
N MET A 77 10.95 14.36 -13.57
CA MET A 77 10.36 13.25 -12.81
C MET A 77 10.79 11.87 -13.31
N ARG A 78 10.86 11.69 -14.63
CA ARG A 78 11.28 10.42 -15.25
C ARG A 78 12.73 10.10 -14.93
N GLN A 79 13.61 11.09 -15.03
CA GLN A 79 15.03 10.93 -14.72
C GLN A 79 15.21 10.59 -13.23
N ILE A 80 14.52 11.32 -12.35
CA ILE A 80 14.56 11.10 -10.91
C ILE A 80 14.15 9.67 -10.57
N LEU A 81 13.02 9.19 -11.11
CA LEU A 81 12.55 7.83 -10.87
C LEU A 81 13.52 6.78 -11.45
N SER A 82 14.08 7.02 -12.65
CA SER A 82 15.03 6.08 -13.27
C SER A 82 16.34 5.87 -12.50
N ASN A 83 16.68 6.77 -11.57
CA ASN A 83 17.85 6.63 -10.72
C ASN A 83 17.67 5.55 -9.64
N THR A 84 16.43 5.20 -9.30
CA THR A 84 16.12 4.22 -8.24
C THR A 84 15.46 2.95 -8.77
N VAL A 85 14.82 3.01 -9.95
CA VAL A 85 14.11 1.86 -10.54
C VAL A 85 14.37 1.73 -12.03
N ILE A 86 14.24 0.51 -12.55
CA ILE A 86 14.35 0.24 -13.99
C ILE A 86 13.04 0.65 -14.67
N LEU A 87 13.14 1.62 -15.60
CA LEU A 87 12.02 2.06 -16.42
C LEU A 87 12.11 1.51 -17.85
N GLY A 88 10.99 1.00 -18.35
CA GLY A 88 10.78 0.69 -19.76
C GLY A 88 10.54 1.95 -20.58
N LYS A 89 10.70 1.86 -21.91
CA LYS A 89 10.44 2.99 -22.82
C LYS A 89 9.00 3.49 -22.75
N GLU A 90 8.06 2.56 -22.63
CA GLU A 90 6.62 2.83 -22.56
C GLU A 90 6.10 3.13 -21.15
N ASP A 91 6.97 3.12 -20.13
CA ASP A 91 6.54 3.44 -18.78
C ASP A 91 6.10 4.90 -18.69
N GLU A 92 4.84 5.14 -18.38
CA GLU A 92 4.35 6.47 -18.06
C GLU A 92 4.75 6.80 -16.61
N VAL A 93 5.37 7.96 -16.40
CA VAL A 93 5.76 8.45 -15.07
C VAL A 93 4.80 9.55 -14.66
N ARG A 94 4.28 9.43 -13.44
CA ARG A 94 3.35 10.36 -12.81
C ARG A 94 3.85 10.70 -11.41
N HIS A 95 3.22 11.68 -10.78
CA HIS A 95 3.46 11.98 -9.37
C HIS A 95 2.15 12.30 -8.64
N VAL A 96 2.19 12.24 -7.31
CA VAL A 96 1.12 12.71 -6.43
C VAL A 96 1.73 13.43 -5.22
N PRO A 97 1.24 14.64 -4.88
CA PRO A 97 1.75 15.39 -3.75
C PRO A 97 1.37 14.72 -2.42
N LEU A 98 2.31 14.75 -1.47
CA LEU A 98 2.12 14.35 -0.08
C LEU A 98 2.57 15.49 0.84
N PRO A 99 1.72 16.54 0.99
CA PRO A 99 2.07 17.73 1.77
C PRO A 99 2.44 17.43 3.22
N GLU A 100 1.84 16.41 3.82
CA GLU A 100 2.14 15.97 5.19
C GLU A 100 3.60 15.54 5.40
N TYR A 101 4.30 15.18 4.32
CA TYR A 101 5.72 14.79 4.33
C TYR A 101 6.61 15.81 3.61
N SER A 102 6.05 16.94 3.15
CA SER A 102 6.74 17.89 2.27
C SER A 102 7.45 17.16 1.12
N ALA A 103 6.73 16.24 0.47
CA ALA A 103 7.28 15.34 -0.54
C ALA A 103 6.30 15.08 -1.69
N GLU A 104 6.85 14.60 -2.80
CA GLU A 104 6.17 14.14 -4.00
C GLU A 104 6.44 12.65 -4.17
N LEU A 105 5.39 11.85 -4.29
CA LEU A 105 5.54 10.44 -4.63
C LEU A 105 5.53 10.32 -6.15
N VAL A 106 6.69 10.02 -6.73
CA VAL A 106 6.88 9.81 -8.17
C VAL A 106 6.77 8.31 -8.45
N TYR A 107 6.01 7.92 -9.47
CA TYR A 107 5.73 6.52 -9.73
C TYR A 107 5.42 6.21 -11.19
N SER A 108 5.46 4.91 -11.54
CA SER A 108 4.89 4.38 -12.76
C SER A 108 3.97 3.20 -12.46
N LEU A 109 2.79 3.21 -13.06
CA LEU A 109 1.78 2.13 -12.93
C LEU A 109 1.88 1.09 -14.05
N THR A 110 2.87 1.21 -14.94
CA THR A 110 3.10 0.33 -16.10
C THR A 110 3.65 -1.04 -15.66
N ILE A 111 2.87 -1.71 -14.82
CA ILE A 111 3.02 -3.07 -14.32
C ILE A 111 1.62 -3.55 -13.90
N GLY A 112 1.07 -4.55 -14.58
CA GLY A 112 -0.30 -5.02 -14.27
C GLY A 112 -1.41 -4.01 -14.61
N GLU A 113 -1.16 -3.03 -15.50
CA GLU A 113 -2.14 -1.99 -15.89
C GLU A 113 -3.48 -2.55 -16.31
N MET A 114 -3.52 -3.69 -17.01
CA MET A 114 -4.78 -4.26 -17.49
C MET A 114 -5.71 -4.63 -16.33
N LEU A 115 -5.20 -5.30 -15.29
CA LEU A 115 -6.03 -5.71 -14.16
C LEU A 115 -6.46 -4.50 -13.33
N SER A 116 -5.54 -3.58 -13.01
CA SER A 116 -5.87 -2.40 -12.20
C SER A 116 -6.83 -1.45 -12.92
N LYS A 117 -6.68 -1.25 -14.24
CA LYS A 117 -7.65 -0.50 -15.06
C LYS A 117 -9.01 -1.20 -15.10
N THR A 118 -9.03 -2.52 -15.29
CA THR A 118 -10.30 -3.29 -15.28
C THR A 118 -11.03 -3.13 -13.96
N ILE A 119 -10.32 -3.25 -12.84
CA ILE A 119 -10.89 -3.08 -11.50
C ILE A 119 -11.40 -1.64 -11.30
N SER A 120 -10.58 -0.63 -11.61
CA SER A 120 -10.95 0.78 -11.48
C SER A 120 -12.18 1.16 -12.32
N GLN A 121 -12.35 0.55 -13.50
CA GLN A 121 -13.52 0.76 -14.36
C GLN A 121 -14.76 -0.02 -13.90
N SER A 122 -14.58 -1.12 -13.14
CA SER A 122 -15.68 -1.94 -12.66
C SER A 122 -16.24 -1.44 -11.32
N VAL A 123 -15.35 -1.04 -10.41
CA VAL A 123 -15.73 -0.58 -9.07
C VAL A 123 -15.88 0.94 -9.07
N LEU A 124 -17.14 1.37 -9.14
CA LEU A 124 -17.49 2.78 -9.23
C LEU A 124 -17.84 3.35 -7.86
N ASP A 125 -17.60 4.65 -7.70
CA ASP A 125 -18.12 5.37 -6.55
C ASP A 125 -19.67 5.54 -6.62
N LYS A 126 -20.25 6.16 -5.60
CA LYS A 126 -21.71 6.46 -5.56
C LYS A 126 -22.19 7.28 -6.75
N ASP A 127 -21.34 8.17 -7.28
CA ASP A 127 -21.65 9.02 -8.43
C ASP A 127 -21.42 8.30 -9.77
N GLY A 128 -20.95 7.05 -9.74
CA GLY A 128 -20.69 6.24 -10.93
C GLY A 128 -19.36 6.56 -11.59
N LYS A 129 -18.42 7.20 -10.90
CA LYS A 129 -17.09 7.52 -11.43
C LYS A 129 -16.09 6.42 -11.08
N PRO A 130 -15.16 6.09 -12.00
CA PRO A 130 -14.07 5.20 -11.70
C PRO A 130 -13.11 5.87 -10.72
N SER A 131 -12.53 5.08 -9.82
CA SER A 131 -11.53 5.60 -8.89
C SER A 131 -10.15 5.62 -9.50
N GLU A 132 -9.39 6.65 -9.13
CA GLU A 132 -7.99 6.76 -9.51
C GLU A 132 -7.20 5.57 -8.94
N VAL A 133 -6.36 4.98 -9.79
CA VAL A 133 -5.41 3.96 -9.37
C VAL A 133 -4.15 4.67 -8.89
N LEU A 134 -3.78 4.44 -7.64
CA LEU A 134 -2.57 5.01 -7.03
C LEU A 134 -1.63 3.87 -6.59
N PRO A 135 -0.31 4.12 -6.49
CA PRO A 135 0.64 3.12 -6.04
C PRO A 135 0.38 2.73 -4.57
N GLU A 136 0.66 1.48 -4.20
CA GLU A 136 0.51 0.99 -2.82
C GLU A 136 1.27 1.82 -1.79
N MET A 137 2.42 2.38 -2.18
CA MET A 137 3.18 3.28 -1.31
C MET A 137 2.38 4.53 -0.91
N TYR A 138 1.51 5.07 -1.78
CA TYR A 138 0.65 6.20 -1.44
C TYR A 138 -0.25 5.86 -0.26
N TYR A 139 -0.90 4.70 -0.29
CA TYR A 139 -1.82 4.30 0.75
C TYR A 139 -1.12 3.88 2.05
N ILE A 140 0.06 3.25 1.95
CA ILE A 140 0.95 3.01 3.10
C ILE A 140 1.24 4.33 3.82
N LEU A 141 1.62 5.37 3.07
CA LEU A 141 1.93 6.69 3.62
C LEU A 141 0.70 7.35 4.25
N LYS A 142 -0.48 7.24 3.63
CA LYS A 142 -1.73 7.72 4.25
C LYS A 142 -2.09 6.98 5.54
N ASP A 143 -1.84 5.68 5.61
CA ASP A 143 -2.14 4.89 6.82
C ASP A 143 -1.13 5.14 7.94
N LEU A 144 0.14 5.40 7.64
CA LEU A 144 1.11 5.86 8.65
C LEU A 144 0.63 7.14 9.37
N GLY A 145 -0.04 8.05 8.64
CA GLY A 145 -0.62 9.26 9.23
C GLY A 145 -1.83 9.01 10.15
N ARG A 146 -2.50 7.86 10.03
CA ARG A 146 -3.74 7.51 10.75
C ARG A 146 -3.52 6.67 12.00
N LEU A 147 -2.34 6.06 12.13
CA LEU A 147 -2.00 5.25 13.30
C LEU A 147 -1.60 6.15 14.46
N ASP A 148 -2.10 5.87 15.66
CA ASP A 148 -1.80 6.65 16.86
C ASP A 148 -0.57 6.17 17.62
N GLU A 149 0.05 5.08 17.17
CA GLU A 149 1.23 4.51 17.80
C GLU A 149 2.47 5.40 17.63
N TYR A 150 3.39 5.33 18.60
CA TYR A 150 4.66 6.07 18.54
C TYR A 150 5.56 5.57 17.40
N ASN A 151 5.69 4.25 17.31
CA ASN A 151 6.38 3.52 16.26
C ASN A 151 5.32 2.98 15.29
N ARG A 152 5.36 3.39 14.03
CA ARG A 152 4.35 2.99 13.03
C ARG A 152 5.04 2.27 11.89
N ILE A 153 4.69 1.01 11.71
CA ILE A 153 5.25 0.15 10.66
C ILE A 153 4.07 -0.34 9.81
N VAL A 154 4.02 0.10 8.56
CA VAL A 154 2.98 -0.31 7.61
C VAL A 154 3.65 -0.99 6.42
N ALA A 155 3.17 -2.18 6.08
CA ALA A 155 3.74 -3.03 5.06
C ALA A 155 2.69 -3.59 4.10
N SER A 156 3.11 -3.89 2.88
CA SER A 156 2.37 -4.70 1.91
C SER A 156 3.33 -5.63 1.23
N TYR A 157 2.97 -6.90 1.11
CA TYR A 157 3.77 -7.91 0.44
C TYR A 157 2.93 -8.67 -0.59
N ALA A 158 3.36 -8.61 -1.84
CA ALA A 158 2.85 -9.46 -2.91
C ALA A 158 3.79 -9.47 -4.13
N SER A 159 3.61 -10.47 -5.00
CA SER A 159 4.31 -10.58 -6.30
C SER A 159 5.83 -10.37 -6.24
N GLY A 160 6.46 -10.78 -5.15
CA GLY A 160 7.91 -10.69 -4.98
C GLY A 160 8.42 -9.32 -4.51
N TYR A 161 7.55 -8.47 -3.95
CA TYR A 161 7.92 -7.13 -3.46
C TYR A 161 7.31 -6.84 -2.08
N LEU A 162 8.15 -6.35 -1.17
CA LEU A 162 7.75 -5.75 0.09
C LEU A 162 7.73 -4.23 -0.07
N HIS A 163 6.57 -3.63 0.04
CA HIS A 163 6.39 -2.20 0.20
C HIS A 163 6.39 -1.89 1.70
N LEU A 164 7.24 -0.97 2.14
CA LEU A 164 7.45 -0.70 3.56
C LEU A 164 7.48 0.80 3.83
N GLY A 165 6.60 1.23 4.72
CA GLY A 165 6.59 2.56 5.32
C GLY A 165 6.84 2.47 6.81
N ILE A 166 7.76 3.29 7.33
CA ILE A 166 8.05 3.38 8.76
C ILE A 166 8.11 4.85 9.16
N SER A 167 7.41 5.19 10.26
CA SER A 167 7.51 6.50 10.88
C SER A 167 7.62 6.40 12.40
N GLN A 168 8.18 7.44 13.02
CA GLN A 168 8.32 7.56 14.46
C GLN A 168 7.97 8.98 14.90
N SER A 169 7.07 9.10 15.88
CA SER A 169 6.63 10.41 16.40
C SER A 169 6.15 11.37 15.28
N GLY A 170 5.51 10.82 14.24
CA GLY A 170 5.04 11.57 13.07
C GLY A 170 6.10 11.85 11.99
N ASN A 171 7.39 11.59 12.25
CA ASN A 171 8.44 11.74 11.26
C ASN A 171 8.55 10.47 10.40
N LEU A 172 8.46 10.62 9.09
CA LEU A 172 8.72 9.53 8.17
C LEU A 172 10.20 9.17 8.18
N LEU A 173 10.51 7.90 8.47
CA LEU A 173 11.88 7.37 8.53
C LEU A 173 12.23 6.55 7.29
N LEU A 174 11.26 5.82 6.73
CA LEU A 174 11.43 4.97 5.57
C LEU A 174 10.16 4.92 4.74
N ALA A 175 10.30 4.99 3.42
CA ALA A 175 9.26 4.67 2.44
C ALA A 175 9.94 4.05 1.23
N ASN A 176 9.98 2.72 1.15
CA ASN A 176 10.72 2.02 0.10
C ASN A 176 10.08 0.70 -0.30
N VAL A 177 10.46 0.18 -1.47
CA VAL A 177 10.08 -1.13 -1.97
C VAL A 177 11.30 -2.01 -2.10
N PHE A 178 11.24 -3.21 -1.54
CA PHE A 178 12.30 -4.20 -1.58
C PHE A 178 11.87 -5.39 -2.43
N ARG A 179 12.74 -5.85 -3.33
CA ARG A 179 12.53 -7.09 -4.07
C ARG A 179 12.78 -8.27 -3.13
N ALA A 180 11.74 -9.05 -2.88
CA ALA A 180 11.75 -10.19 -1.97
C ALA A 180 10.95 -11.34 -2.61
N SER A 181 11.63 -12.38 -3.13
CA SER A 181 10.99 -13.47 -3.88
C SER A 181 9.98 -14.28 -3.09
N ASP A 182 10.14 -14.31 -1.78
CA ASP A 182 9.38 -15.07 -0.81
C ASP A 182 9.23 -14.25 0.47
N PHE A 183 8.30 -14.69 1.33
CA PHE A 183 7.99 -13.98 2.55
C PHE A 183 9.18 -13.95 3.52
N THR A 184 10.00 -15.00 3.58
CA THR A 184 11.21 -15.03 4.41
C THR A 184 12.19 -13.92 4.02
N THR A 185 12.34 -13.65 2.72
CA THR A 185 13.15 -12.53 2.24
C THR A 185 12.49 -11.18 2.56
N ALA A 186 11.16 -11.11 2.54
CA ALA A 186 10.44 -9.90 2.95
C ALA A 186 10.64 -9.63 4.45
N GLU A 187 10.54 -10.66 5.30
CA GLU A 187 10.84 -10.59 6.73
C GLU A 187 12.26 -10.11 6.97
N TYR A 188 13.24 -10.61 6.22
CA TYR A 188 14.62 -10.12 6.30
C TYR A 188 14.70 -8.60 6.11
N PHE A 189 14.08 -8.05 5.05
CA PHE A 189 14.10 -6.61 4.81
C PHE A 189 13.34 -5.81 5.87
N LEU A 190 12.22 -6.34 6.36
CA LEU A 190 11.47 -5.75 7.48
C LEU A 190 12.34 -5.68 8.74
N PHE A 191 12.96 -6.78 9.15
CA PHE A 191 13.83 -6.82 10.33
C PHE A 191 15.08 -5.99 10.15
N MET A 192 15.67 -5.96 8.95
CA MET A 192 16.78 -5.09 8.62
C MET A 192 16.41 -3.61 8.80
N ALA A 193 15.24 -3.19 8.31
CA ALA A 193 14.76 -1.82 8.47
C ALA A 193 14.52 -1.46 9.95
N VAL A 194 13.80 -2.32 10.69
CA VAL A 194 13.54 -2.15 12.13
C VAL A 194 14.84 -2.04 12.92
N ARG A 195 15.81 -2.93 12.63
CA ARG A 195 17.13 -2.92 13.27
C ARG A 195 17.92 -1.65 12.95
N ASN A 196 17.96 -1.24 11.69
CA ASN A 196 18.70 -0.05 11.26
C ASN A 196 18.10 1.24 11.85
N LEU A 197 16.80 1.27 12.04
CA LEU A 197 16.08 2.39 12.68
C LEU A 197 16.06 2.28 14.22
N GLN A 198 16.74 1.29 14.80
CA GLN A 198 16.84 1.08 16.25
C GLN A 198 15.48 0.96 16.96
N MET A 199 14.46 0.45 16.25
CA MET A 199 13.13 0.24 16.81
C MET A 199 13.10 -1.07 17.57
N ASN A 200 12.46 -1.08 18.75
CA ASN A 200 12.24 -2.32 19.49
C ASN A 200 10.97 -3.02 18.95
N PRO A 201 11.10 -4.20 18.30
CA PRO A 201 9.96 -4.91 17.73
C PRO A 201 8.98 -5.42 18.81
N GLU A 202 9.45 -5.79 20.01
CA GLU A 202 8.61 -6.39 21.06
C GLU A 202 7.54 -5.43 21.60
N VAL A 203 7.73 -4.12 21.38
CA VAL A 203 6.78 -3.06 21.77
C VAL A 203 6.15 -2.36 20.57
N SER A 204 6.47 -2.79 19.35
CA SER A 204 5.96 -2.21 18.11
C SER A 204 4.97 -3.15 17.43
N SER A 205 3.90 -2.59 16.89
CA SER A 205 2.95 -3.33 16.04
C SER A 205 3.37 -3.19 14.58
N VAL A 206 3.15 -4.23 13.77
CA VAL A 206 3.30 -4.16 12.31
C VAL A 206 1.94 -4.34 11.65
N TYR A 207 1.62 -3.42 10.75
CA TYR A 207 0.32 -3.36 10.07
C TYR A 207 0.46 -3.74 8.61
N PHE A 208 -0.30 -4.72 8.15
CA PHE A 208 -0.29 -5.18 6.77
C PHE A 208 -1.52 -4.71 5.99
N ARG A 209 -1.28 -4.04 4.87
CA ARG A 209 -2.27 -3.64 3.87
C ARG A 209 -2.47 -4.67 2.76
N THR A 210 -1.71 -5.77 2.71
CA THR A 210 -2.06 -7.02 1.99
C THR A 210 -2.42 -8.17 2.95
N PRO A 211 -3.28 -9.13 2.54
CA PRO A 211 -3.57 -10.28 3.37
C PRO A 211 -2.30 -11.14 3.54
N LEU A 212 -2.11 -11.64 4.75
CA LEU A 212 -1.07 -12.62 5.09
C LEU A 212 -1.72 -13.96 5.41
N SER A 213 -1.05 -15.04 5.04
CA SER A 213 -1.37 -16.38 5.53
C SER A 213 -1.10 -16.50 7.03
N GLU A 214 -1.70 -17.50 7.67
CA GLU A 214 -1.49 -17.73 9.11
C GLU A 214 -0.04 -18.06 9.44
N GLU A 215 0.68 -18.76 8.55
CA GLU A 215 2.11 -19.04 8.74
C GLU A 215 2.95 -17.76 8.75
N GLU A 216 2.72 -16.86 7.80
CA GLU A 216 3.40 -15.56 7.68
C GLU A 216 3.08 -14.64 8.87
N LYS A 217 1.85 -14.67 9.39
CA LYS A 217 1.51 -13.93 10.62
C LYS A 217 2.26 -14.50 11.82
N MET A 218 2.27 -15.83 11.97
CA MET A 218 2.88 -16.52 13.11
C MET A 218 4.39 -16.38 13.14
N SER A 219 5.07 -16.24 12.00
CA SER A 219 6.51 -15.98 11.96
C SER A 219 6.84 -14.58 12.50
N LEU A 220 6.00 -13.58 12.19
CA LEU A 220 6.13 -12.20 12.68
C LEU A 220 5.74 -12.01 14.15
N TYR A 221 4.67 -12.68 14.63
CA TYR A 221 4.21 -12.60 16.03
C TYR A 221 5.26 -13.04 17.06
N ARG A 222 6.31 -13.76 16.64
CA ARG A 222 7.43 -14.14 17.51
C ARG A 222 8.31 -12.95 17.90
N TYR A 223 8.20 -11.83 17.19
CA TYR A 223 9.08 -10.66 17.35
C TYR A 223 8.30 -9.38 17.62
N PHE A 224 7.15 -9.20 16.96
CA PHE A 224 6.33 -7.99 17.12
C PHE A 224 5.29 -8.14 18.21
N LYS A 225 4.95 -7.02 18.87
CA LYS A 225 3.85 -6.95 19.85
C LYS A 225 2.54 -7.46 19.24
N SER A 226 2.25 -7.02 18.01
CA SER A 226 1.13 -7.52 17.22
C SER A 226 1.38 -7.37 15.72
N VAL A 227 0.65 -8.17 14.95
CA VAL A 227 0.60 -8.17 13.49
C VAL A 227 -0.85 -7.96 13.11
N GLU A 228 -1.16 -6.82 12.51
CA GLU A 228 -2.53 -6.37 12.30
C GLU A 228 -2.85 -6.18 10.81
N ARG A 229 -4.13 -6.34 10.45
CA ARG A 229 -4.64 -6.13 9.09
C ARG A 229 -5.33 -4.77 9.00
N LEU A 230 -4.86 -3.88 8.12
CA LEU A 230 -5.47 -2.57 7.87
C LEU A 230 -6.70 -2.66 6.97
#